data_AF-A0A0Q6JTR0-F1
#
_entry.id   AF-A0A0Q6JTR0-F1
#
_cell.length_a   1.000
_cell.length_b   1.000
_cell.length_c   1.000
_cell.angle_alpha   90.00
_cell.angle_beta   90.00
_cell.angle_gamma   90.00
#
_symmetry.space_group_name_H-M   'P 1'
#
loop_
_entity.id
_entity.type
_entity.pdbx_description
1 polymer ?
#
loop_
_entity_poly.entity_id
_entity_poly.type
_entity_poly.pdbx_seq_one_letter_code
_entity_poly.pdbx_strand_id
1 'polypeptide(L)'
;MSTMTALSRAEFTLLGRNRVLLFNAIVMPLIFPIALLILGSRSDGGLKDAGVASALEIFALFLVVLVVYYNMLSVYATRRDELVLKRLRTGESSDVQILLGPAIPSLILTVALGVIVGAVVIAFGGPVPVNVLLVAVALLGGAGLFAALALITSTFTRNAEAAQITSLPVILIALAGSSALRGVVPDSLRNVIDLTPMAAVSDLLNLGWFGNTTPGDASFGFAGTFGEAAMPLAVMLAWIVGSLLIARTHFRWEPRS
;
A
#
# COMPACT_ATOMS: atom_id res chain seq x y z
N MET A 1 25.22 -9.12 15.21
CA MET A 1 23.95 -8.66 14.62
C MET A 1 24.28 -7.92 13.34
N SER A 2 23.59 -8.18 12.22
CA SER A 2 23.83 -7.41 10.99
C SER A 2 23.32 -5.97 11.18
N THR A 3 23.94 -4.99 10.51
CA THR A 3 23.49 -3.59 10.50
C THR A 3 22.00 -3.45 10.20
N MET A 4 21.50 -4.26 9.26
CA MET A 4 20.08 -4.33 8.92
C MET A 4 19.19 -4.72 10.10
N THR A 5 19.59 -5.72 10.90
CA THR A 5 18.80 -6.16 12.08
C THR A 5 18.75 -5.09 13.17
N ALA A 6 19.86 -4.36 13.39
CA ALA A 6 19.89 -3.26 14.34
C ALA A 6 19.02 -2.09 13.89
N LEU A 7 19.09 -1.72 12.60
CA LEU A 7 18.26 -0.67 12.02
C LEU A 7 16.78 -1.02 12.12
N SER A 8 16.41 -2.23 11.68
CA SER A 8 15.03 -2.73 11.77
C SER A 8 14.48 -2.65 13.19
N ARG A 9 15.27 -3.06 14.19
CA ARG A 9 14.84 -3.02 15.60
C ARG A 9 14.64 -1.58 16.10
N ALA A 10 15.47 -0.65 15.66
CA ALA A 10 15.31 0.76 15.97
C ALA A 10 14.02 1.32 15.35
N GLU A 11 13.71 0.98 14.10
CA GLU A 11 12.46 1.36 13.43
C GLU A 11 11.23 0.87 14.19
N PHE A 12 11.21 -0.40 14.58
CA PHE A 12 10.11 -0.97 15.35
C PHE A 12 9.92 -0.27 16.70
N THR A 13 11.03 0.08 17.35
CA THR A 13 11.01 0.78 18.64
C THR A 13 10.46 2.19 18.48
N LEU A 14 10.85 2.91 17.42
CA LEU A 14 10.34 4.25 17.11
C LEU A 14 8.85 4.23 16.77
N LEU A 15 8.41 3.27 15.96
CA LEU A 15 7.00 3.08 15.64
C LEU A 15 6.19 2.76 16.91
N GLY A 16 6.69 1.85 17.75
CA GLY A 16 6.04 1.49 19.02
C GLY A 16 5.97 2.63 20.04
N ARG A 17 6.94 3.56 20.01
CA ARG A 17 6.93 4.76 20.88
C ARG A 17 5.93 5.82 20.41
N ASN A 18 5.65 5.90 19.11
CA ASN A 18 4.65 6.82 18.58
C ASN A 18 3.25 6.18 18.59
N ARG A 19 2.62 6.16 19.77
CA ARG A 19 1.31 5.51 19.98
C ARG A 19 0.22 6.03 19.04
N VAL A 20 0.24 7.32 18.70
CA VAL A 20 -0.73 7.91 17.76
C VAL A 20 -0.54 7.36 16.36
N LEU A 21 0.70 7.28 15.89
CA LEU A 21 1.02 6.76 14.57
C LEU A 21 0.75 5.25 14.47
N LEU A 22 1.07 4.49 15.52
CA LEU A 22 0.74 3.07 15.63
C LEU A 22 -0.78 2.84 15.66
N PHE A 23 -1.51 3.63 16.44
CA PHE A 23 -2.97 3.57 16.49
C PHE A 23 -3.57 3.85 15.10
N ASN A 24 -3.16 4.92 14.43
CA ASN A 24 -3.65 5.22 13.08
C ASN A 24 -3.26 4.14 12.06
N ALA A 25 -2.05 3.59 12.14
CA ALA A 25 -1.56 2.56 11.24
C ALA A 25 -2.28 1.21 11.41
N ILE A 26 -2.85 0.92 12.58
CA ILE A 26 -3.56 -0.35 12.84
C ILE A 26 -5.07 -0.14 12.75
N VAL A 27 -5.61 0.89 13.39
CA VAL A 27 -7.05 1.07 13.53
C VAL A 27 -7.70 1.55 12.24
N MET A 28 -7.11 2.51 11.53
CA MET A 28 -7.75 3.06 10.33
C MET A 28 -7.90 2.02 9.21
N PRO A 29 -6.89 1.19 8.89
CA PRO A 29 -7.06 0.13 7.91
C PRO A 29 -8.05 -0.96 8.33
N LEU A 30 -8.36 -1.11 9.62
CA LEU A 30 -9.25 -2.17 10.10
C LEU A 30 -10.68 -1.70 10.36
N ILE A 31 -10.87 -0.49 10.88
CA ILE A 31 -12.17 -0.05 11.40
C ILE A 31 -13.24 0.01 10.30
N PHE A 32 -12.93 0.62 9.15
CA PHE A 32 -13.90 0.76 8.06
C PHE A 32 -14.17 -0.56 7.34
N PRO A 33 -13.16 -1.36 6.93
CA PRO A 33 -13.40 -2.66 6.30
C PRO A 33 -14.17 -3.62 7.20
N ILE A 34 -13.77 -3.74 8.48
CA ILE A 34 -14.44 -4.65 9.41
C ILE A 34 -15.87 -4.19 9.68
N ALA A 35 -16.11 -2.88 9.84
CA ALA A 35 -17.47 -2.36 9.99
C ALA A 35 -18.36 -2.71 8.78
N LEU A 36 -17.83 -2.60 7.55
CA LEU A 36 -18.54 -3.00 6.35
C LEU A 36 -18.81 -4.50 6.28
N LEU A 37 -17.86 -5.34 6.69
CA LEU A 37 -18.06 -6.80 6.75
C LEU A 37 -19.11 -7.18 7.80
N ILE A 38 -19.11 -6.52 8.96
CA ILE A 38 -20.14 -6.71 9.99
C ILE A 38 -21.51 -6.27 9.49
N LEU A 39 -21.61 -5.12 8.82
CA LEU A 39 -22.88 -4.63 8.31
C LEU A 39 -23.41 -5.52 7.18
N GLY A 40 -22.53 -5.95 6.27
CA GLY A 40 -22.87 -6.85 5.18
C GLY A 40 -23.34 -8.22 5.66
N SER A 41 -22.66 -8.80 6.66
CA SER A 41 -23.03 -10.11 7.22
C SER A 41 -24.38 -10.12 7.95
N ARG A 42 -24.87 -8.95 8.39
CA ARG A 42 -26.18 -8.79 9.03
C ARG A 42 -27.33 -8.53 8.04
N SER A 43 -27.04 -8.37 6.75
CA SER A 43 -28.08 -8.16 5.74
C SER A 43 -28.84 -9.47 5.46
N ASP A 44 -30.11 -9.37 5.05
CA ASP A 44 -31.00 -10.53 4.83
C ASP A 44 -30.46 -11.53 3.78
N GLY A 45 -29.50 -11.13 2.96
CA GLY A 45 -28.83 -11.96 1.95
C GLY A 45 -27.44 -12.47 2.35
N GLY A 46 -26.99 -12.25 3.59
CA GLY A 46 -25.65 -12.58 4.05
C GLY A 46 -24.54 -11.73 3.39
N LEU A 47 -23.29 -12.11 3.65
CA LEU A 47 -22.13 -11.37 3.16
C LEU A 47 -21.88 -11.65 1.67
N LYS A 48 -22.24 -10.69 0.81
CA LYS A 48 -22.08 -10.80 -0.65
C LYS A 48 -20.65 -10.46 -1.10
N ASP A 49 -20.21 -11.07 -2.21
CA ASP A 49 -18.90 -10.84 -2.82
C ASP A 49 -18.60 -9.36 -3.07
N ALA A 50 -19.57 -8.60 -3.57
CA ALA A 50 -19.40 -7.15 -3.80
C ALA A 50 -19.11 -6.37 -2.50
N GLY A 51 -19.71 -6.79 -1.38
CA GLY A 51 -19.45 -6.19 -0.07
C GLY A 51 -18.05 -6.55 0.45
N VAL A 52 -17.61 -7.80 0.22
CA VAL A 52 -16.25 -8.25 0.56
C VAL A 52 -15.22 -7.52 -0.30
N ALA A 53 -15.45 -7.39 -1.60
CA ALA A 53 -14.58 -6.69 -2.53
C ALA A 53 -14.38 -5.23 -2.11
N SER A 54 -15.49 -4.55 -1.78
CA SER A 54 -15.46 -3.17 -1.28
C SER A 54 -14.65 -3.05 0.02
N ALA A 55 -14.85 -3.97 0.96
CA ALA A 55 -14.11 -3.98 2.23
C ALA A 55 -12.61 -4.23 2.03
N LEU A 56 -12.25 -5.21 1.18
CA LEU A 56 -10.85 -5.54 0.85
C LEU A 56 -10.15 -4.40 0.12
N GLU A 57 -10.86 -3.70 -0.76
CA GLU A 57 -10.29 -2.54 -1.46
C GLU A 57 -10.07 -1.35 -0.53
N ILE A 58 -11.04 -1.04 0.34
CA ILE A 58 -10.90 0.00 1.36
C ILE A 58 -9.72 -0.34 2.28
N PHE A 59 -9.61 -1.60 2.69
CA PHE A 59 -8.48 -2.11 3.46
C PHE A 59 -7.15 -1.85 2.73
N ALA A 60 -7.05 -2.29 1.48
CA ALA A 60 -5.84 -2.15 0.69
C ALA A 60 -5.46 -0.68 0.50
N LEU A 61 -6.44 0.19 0.21
CA LEU A 61 -6.23 1.63 0.06
C LEU A 61 -5.66 2.24 1.35
N PHE A 62 -6.31 2.02 2.50
CA PHE A 62 -5.83 2.55 3.78
C PHE A 62 -4.46 1.98 4.16
N LEU A 63 -4.24 0.70 3.89
CA LEU A 63 -2.95 0.05 4.14
C LEU A 63 -1.84 0.70 3.32
N VAL A 64 -1.97 0.78 2.00
CA VAL A 64 -0.88 1.32 1.15
C VAL A 64 -0.70 2.82 1.33
N VAL A 65 -1.78 3.58 1.58
CA VAL A 65 -1.72 5.04 1.76
C VAL A 65 -1.25 5.44 3.16
N LEU A 66 -1.85 4.90 4.22
CA LEU A 66 -1.56 5.34 5.58
C LEU A 66 -0.37 4.58 6.21
N VAL A 67 -0.35 3.25 6.06
CA VAL A 67 0.64 2.39 6.73
C VAL A 67 1.98 2.41 6.01
N VAL A 68 1.95 2.54 4.69
CA VAL A 68 3.16 2.50 3.87
C VAL A 68 3.54 3.90 3.40
N TYR A 69 2.76 4.50 2.50
CA TYR A 69 3.13 5.74 1.83
C TYR A 69 3.36 6.91 2.79
N TYR A 70 2.35 7.25 3.60
CA TYR A 70 2.44 8.39 4.52
C TYR A 70 3.50 8.17 5.60
N ASN A 71 3.59 6.96 6.15
CA ASN A 71 4.61 6.60 7.13
C ASN A 71 6.02 6.82 6.55
N MET A 72 6.30 6.23 5.40
CA MET A 72 7.62 6.33 4.78
C MET A 72 7.96 7.76 4.37
N LEU A 73 7.00 8.49 3.79
CA LEU A 73 7.17 9.89 3.42
C LEU A 73 7.52 10.75 4.65
N SER A 74 6.78 10.57 5.76
CA SER A 74 7.03 11.27 7.01
C SER A 74 8.40 10.94 7.58
N VAL A 75 8.79 9.65 7.61
CA VAL A 75 10.10 9.23 8.08
C VAL A 75 11.22 9.84 7.24
N TYR A 76 11.11 9.83 5.92
CA TYR A 76 12.11 10.43 5.05
C TYR A 76 12.21 11.95 5.21
N ALA A 77 11.08 12.65 5.28
CA ALA A 77 11.05 14.10 5.47
C ALA A 77 11.68 14.49 6.80
N THR A 78 11.23 13.90 7.91
CA THR A 78 11.73 14.21 9.26
C THR A 78 13.21 13.88 9.41
N ARG A 79 13.65 12.70 8.97
CA ARG A 79 15.06 12.28 9.14
C ARG A 79 16.04 13.05 8.27
N ARG A 80 15.60 13.51 7.10
CA ARG A 80 16.42 14.38 6.27
C ARG A 80 16.57 15.75 6.92
N ASP A 81 15.48 16.29 7.45
CA ASP A 81 15.47 17.58 8.17
C ASP A 81 16.37 17.55 9.41
N GLU A 82 16.29 16.48 10.21
CA GLU A 82 17.12 16.27 11.40
C GLU A 82 18.55 15.76 11.13
N LEU A 83 18.99 15.74 9.85
CA LEU A 83 20.30 15.24 9.42
C LEU A 83 20.62 13.80 9.85
N VAL A 84 19.61 13.02 10.25
CA VAL A 84 19.76 11.61 10.65
C VAL A 84 20.26 10.77 9.48
N LEU A 85 19.74 11.01 8.28
CA LEU A 85 20.19 10.29 7.08
C LEU A 85 21.67 10.51 6.78
N LYS A 86 22.20 11.73 6.99
CA LYS A 86 23.62 12.04 6.79
C LYS A 86 24.50 11.33 7.83
N ARG A 87 24.07 11.31 9.10
CA ARG A 87 24.75 10.59 10.18
C ARG A 87 24.81 9.07 9.94
N LEU A 88 23.72 8.48 9.43
CA LEU A 88 23.67 7.07 9.09
C LEU A 88 24.61 6.73 7.93
N ARG A 89 24.72 7.63 6.95
CA ARG A 89 25.57 7.47 5.76
C ARG A 89 27.08 7.58 6.05
N THR A 90 27.45 8.28 7.12
CA THR A 90 28.84 8.31 7.61
C THR A 90 29.21 7.09 8.46
N GLY A 91 28.25 6.20 8.76
CA GLY A 91 28.48 4.94 9.45
C GLY A 91 28.64 3.75 8.50
N GLU A 92 28.51 2.53 9.03
CA GLU A 92 28.67 1.29 8.26
C GLU A 92 27.44 0.89 7.41
N SER A 93 26.38 1.71 7.42
CA SER A 93 25.13 1.38 6.71
C SER A 93 25.20 1.81 5.25
N SER A 94 24.86 0.91 4.34
CA SER A 94 24.74 1.25 2.91
C SER A 94 23.52 2.14 2.63
N ASP A 95 23.57 2.94 1.57
CA ASP A 95 22.45 3.80 1.13
C ASP A 95 21.13 3.02 0.97
N VAL A 96 21.21 1.79 0.46
CA VAL A 96 20.04 0.91 0.27
C VAL A 96 19.45 0.48 1.61
N GLN A 97 20.29 0.13 2.58
CA GLN A 97 19.83 -0.25 3.93
C GLN A 97 19.16 0.92 4.64
N ILE A 98 19.70 2.13 4.48
CA ILE A 98 19.15 3.35 5.08
C ILE A 98 17.75 3.66 4.50
N LEU A 99 17.59 3.51 3.18
CA LEU A 99 16.32 3.79 2.51
C LEU A 99 15.27 2.69 2.75
N LEU A 100 15.66 1.42 2.76
CA LEU A 100 14.73 0.30 2.95
C LEU A 100 14.43 -0.01 4.42
N GLY A 101 15.28 0.41 5.36
CA GLY A 101 15.08 0.17 6.79
C GLY A 101 13.68 0.56 7.28
N PRO A 102 13.20 1.78 7.01
CA PRO A 102 11.84 2.21 7.36
C PRO A 102 10.70 1.41 6.73
N ALA A 103 10.94 0.71 5.62
CA ALA A 103 9.89 -0.09 4.97
C ALA A 103 9.57 -1.37 5.75
N ILE A 104 10.49 -1.86 6.58
CA ILE A 104 10.38 -3.17 7.26
C ILE A 104 9.17 -3.21 8.22
N PRO A 105 8.95 -2.23 9.12
CA PRO A 105 7.75 -2.22 9.94
C PRO A 105 6.45 -2.17 9.14
N SER A 106 6.41 -1.36 8.07
CA SER A 106 5.23 -1.26 7.20
C SER A 106 4.95 -2.58 6.47
N LEU A 107 5.96 -3.31 6.02
CA LEU A 107 5.80 -4.63 5.41
C LEU A 107 5.30 -5.67 6.41
N ILE A 108 5.82 -5.68 7.64
CA ILE A 108 5.35 -6.60 8.69
C ILE A 108 3.90 -6.30 9.07
N LEU A 109 3.55 -5.03 9.22
CA LEU A 109 2.15 -4.62 9.42
C LEU A 109 1.28 -5.01 8.22
N THR A 110 1.77 -4.88 6.99
CA THR A 110 1.04 -5.27 5.79
C THR A 110 0.64 -6.75 5.83
N VAL A 111 1.59 -7.62 6.16
CA VAL A 111 1.34 -9.07 6.30
C VAL A 111 0.38 -9.34 7.46
N ALA A 112 0.65 -8.77 8.64
CA ALA A 112 -0.16 -9.03 9.83
C ALA A 112 -1.62 -8.58 9.64
N LEU A 113 -1.84 -7.36 9.15
CA LEU A 113 -3.18 -6.82 8.92
C LEU A 113 -3.87 -7.55 7.77
N GLY A 114 -3.15 -7.95 6.72
CA GLY A 114 -3.70 -8.75 5.62
C GLY A 114 -4.23 -10.11 6.08
N VAL A 115 -3.47 -10.80 6.94
CA VAL A 115 -3.90 -12.06 7.56
C VAL A 115 -5.12 -11.84 8.45
N ILE A 116 -5.13 -10.79 9.27
CA ILE A 116 -6.27 -10.46 10.15
C ILE A 116 -7.52 -10.23 9.31
N VAL A 117 -7.46 -9.37 8.29
CA VAL A 117 -8.63 -9.04 7.45
C VAL A 117 -9.10 -10.27 6.68
N GLY A 118 -8.19 -11.06 6.11
CA GLY A 118 -8.56 -12.29 5.44
C GLY A 118 -9.26 -13.29 6.37
N ALA A 119 -8.76 -13.46 7.60
CA ALA A 119 -9.40 -14.30 8.60
C ALA A 119 -10.78 -13.75 9.00
N VAL A 120 -10.94 -12.43 9.11
CA VAL A 120 -12.22 -11.78 9.41
C VAL A 120 -13.24 -12.00 8.30
N VAL A 121 -12.84 -11.88 7.02
CA VAL A 121 -13.73 -12.17 5.87
C VAL A 121 -14.26 -13.61 5.96
N ILE A 122 -13.37 -14.58 6.18
CA ILE A 122 -13.75 -15.99 6.29
C ILE A 122 -14.64 -16.23 7.51
N ALA A 123 -14.32 -15.62 8.66
CA ALA A 123 -15.09 -15.76 9.90
C ALA A 123 -16.53 -15.23 9.78
N PHE A 124 -16.76 -14.19 8.96
CA PHE A 124 -18.09 -13.66 8.66
C PHE A 124 -18.79 -14.39 7.49
N GLY A 125 -18.26 -15.51 7.04
CA GLY A 125 -18.86 -16.34 5.99
C GLY A 125 -18.60 -15.85 4.57
N GLY A 126 -17.61 -14.99 4.36
CA GLY A 126 -17.17 -14.57 3.04
C GLY A 126 -16.41 -15.66 2.28
N PRO A 127 -16.18 -15.47 0.96
CA PRO A 127 -15.48 -16.44 0.15
C PRO A 127 -13.99 -16.53 0.51
N VAL A 128 -13.42 -17.71 0.31
CA VAL A 128 -11.97 -17.92 0.40
C VAL A 128 -11.27 -17.43 -0.87
N PRO A 129 -10.03 -16.92 -0.77
CA PRO A 129 -9.31 -16.42 -1.94
C PRO A 129 -9.00 -17.52 -2.95
N VAL A 130 -9.29 -17.26 -4.22
CA VAL A 130 -8.97 -18.18 -5.34
C VAL A 130 -7.47 -18.40 -5.49
N ASN A 131 -6.67 -17.33 -5.35
CA ASN A 131 -5.21 -17.34 -5.49
C ASN A 131 -4.55 -16.46 -4.43
N VAL A 132 -4.16 -17.09 -3.31
CA VAL A 132 -3.46 -16.44 -2.19
C VAL A 132 -2.14 -15.81 -2.61
N LEU A 133 -1.46 -16.33 -3.64
CA LEU A 133 -0.20 -15.76 -4.12
C LEU A 133 -0.45 -14.38 -4.74
N LEU A 134 -1.52 -14.22 -5.53
CA LEU A 134 -1.88 -12.91 -6.10
C LEU A 134 -2.33 -11.92 -5.03
N VAL A 135 -3.05 -12.37 -3.99
CA VAL A 135 -3.38 -11.53 -2.83
C VAL A 135 -2.10 -11.03 -2.14
N ALA A 136 -1.13 -11.93 -1.91
CA ALA A 136 0.15 -11.56 -1.31
C ALA A 136 0.94 -10.58 -2.20
N VAL A 137 0.93 -10.80 -3.52
CA VAL A 137 1.58 -9.89 -4.49
C VAL A 137 0.87 -8.54 -4.54
N ALA A 138 -0.46 -8.49 -4.49
CA ALA A 138 -1.22 -7.24 -4.44
C ALA A 138 -0.83 -6.41 -3.20
N LEU A 139 -0.79 -7.03 -2.02
CA LEU A 139 -0.49 -6.35 -0.77
C LEU A 139 0.99 -5.97 -0.63
N LEU A 140 1.91 -6.91 -0.86
CA LEU A 140 3.35 -6.67 -0.72
C LEU A 140 3.91 -5.85 -1.89
N GLY A 141 3.47 -6.14 -3.11
CA GLY A 141 3.80 -5.36 -4.30
C GLY A 141 3.19 -3.96 -4.23
N GLY A 142 1.94 -3.83 -3.76
CA GLY A 142 1.32 -2.54 -3.44
C GLY A 142 2.09 -1.76 -2.38
N ALA A 143 2.52 -2.40 -1.30
CA ALA A 143 3.40 -1.77 -0.32
C ALA A 143 4.73 -1.32 -0.95
N GLY A 144 5.40 -2.16 -1.74
CA GLY A 144 6.63 -1.78 -2.45
C GLY A 144 6.44 -0.60 -3.43
N LEU A 145 5.32 -0.60 -4.14
CA LEU A 145 4.91 0.46 -5.06
C LEU A 145 4.71 1.79 -4.34
N PHE A 146 3.90 1.80 -3.28
CA PHE A 146 3.62 3.01 -2.52
C PHE A 146 4.83 3.47 -1.69
N ALA A 147 5.72 2.56 -1.29
CA ALA A 147 7.02 2.89 -0.74
C ALA A 147 7.91 3.63 -1.75
N ALA A 148 7.94 3.18 -3.01
CA ALA A 148 8.69 3.83 -4.07
C ALA A 148 8.11 5.21 -4.42
N LEU A 149 6.78 5.35 -4.42
CA LEU A 149 6.12 6.64 -4.57
C LEU A 149 6.44 7.58 -3.41
N ALA A 150 6.44 7.09 -2.16
CA ALA A 150 6.85 7.89 -0.99
C ALA A 150 8.28 8.41 -1.14
N LEU A 151 9.17 7.59 -1.69
CA LEU A 151 10.55 7.98 -1.92
C LEU A 151 10.64 9.13 -2.96
N ILE A 152 9.93 9.06 -4.09
CA ILE A 152 9.92 10.20 -5.03
C ILE A 152 9.28 11.42 -4.40
N THR A 153 8.11 11.28 -3.76
CA THR A 153 7.42 12.42 -3.15
C THR A 153 8.32 13.12 -2.13
N SER A 154 9.09 12.35 -1.34
CA SER A 154 10.04 12.90 -0.37
C SER A 154 11.12 13.78 -1.01
N THR A 155 11.39 13.61 -2.30
CA THR A 155 12.30 14.51 -3.02
C THR A 155 11.73 15.91 -3.06
N PHE A 156 10.42 16.11 -3.17
CA PHE A 156 9.77 17.43 -3.21
C PHE A 156 9.32 17.92 -1.83
N THR A 157 9.15 17.03 -0.86
CA THR A 157 8.65 17.35 0.48
C THR A 157 9.73 17.93 1.39
N ARG A 158 9.60 19.19 1.83
CA ARG A 158 10.63 19.84 2.64
C ARG A 158 10.73 19.29 4.07
N ASN A 159 9.61 19.18 4.79
CA ASN A 159 9.52 18.78 6.19
C ASN A 159 8.22 17.98 6.45
N ALA A 160 7.97 17.59 7.72
CA ALA A 160 6.81 16.80 8.11
C ALA A 160 5.46 17.52 7.86
N GLU A 161 5.40 18.84 8.01
CA GLU A 161 4.18 19.60 7.73
C GLU A 161 3.88 19.63 6.23
N ALA A 162 4.90 19.89 5.40
CA ALA A 162 4.81 19.84 3.96
C ALA A 162 4.43 18.44 3.45
N ALA A 163 4.75 17.37 4.20
CA ALA A 163 4.37 16.00 3.85
C ALA A 163 2.84 15.84 3.78
N GLN A 164 2.08 16.58 4.60
CA GLN A 164 0.62 16.54 4.58
C GLN A 164 0.06 17.08 3.26
N ILE A 165 0.68 18.12 2.68
CA ILE A 165 0.22 18.73 1.42
C ILE A 165 0.79 17.98 0.21
N THR A 166 2.08 17.67 0.22
CA THR A 166 2.77 16.98 -0.89
C THR A 166 2.34 15.52 -1.06
N SER A 167 1.71 14.92 -0.05
CA SER A 167 1.10 13.60 -0.17
C SER A 167 -0.22 13.59 -0.94
N LEU A 168 -0.97 14.70 -0.93
CA LEU A 168 -2.33 14.79 -1.48
C LEU A 168 -2.43 14.34 -2.94
N PRO A 169 -1.53 14.75 -3.88
CA PRO A 169 -1.66 14.34 -5.27
C PRO A 169 -1.65 12.82 -5.45
N VAL A 170 -0.78 12.10 -4.73
CA VAL A 170 -0.70 10.63 -4.79
C VAL A 170 -1.93 10.00 -4.15
N ILE A 171 -2.44 10.57 -3.06
CA ILE A 171 -3.67 10.11 -2.40
C ILE A 171 -4.87 10.27 -3.34
N LEU A 172 -4.98 11.39 -4.03
CA LEU A 172 -6.05 11.65 -5.01
C LEU A 172 -5.98 10.69 -6.20
N ILE A 173 -4.77 10.42 -6.71
CA ILE A 173 -4.56 9.42 -7.77
C ILE A 173 -4.95 8.01 -7.28
N ALA A 174 -4.59 7.66 -6.04
CA ALA A 174 -4.96 6.37 -5.46
C ALA A 174 -6.48 6.24 -5.28
N LEU A 175 -7.15 7.29 -4.80
CA LEU A 175 -8.60 7.34 -4.71
C LEU A 175 -9.25 7.20 -6.09
N ALA A 176 -8.80 7.95 -7.09
CA ALA A 176 -9.32 7.86 -8.46
C ALA A 176 -9.16 6.45 -9.05
N GLY A 177 -8.07 5.76 -8.71
CA GLY A 177 -7.82 4.36 -9.10
C GLY A 177 -8.65 3.30 -8.36
N SER A 178 -9.38 3.67 -7.31
CA SER A 178 -10.27 2.73 -6.61
C SER A 178 -11.48 2.36 -7.48
N SER A 179 -11.93 1.11 -7.42
CA SER A 179 -13.05 0.58 -8.19
C SER A 179 -14.33 1.40 -7.98
N ALA A 180 -14.54 1.91 -6.76
CA ALA A 180 -15.66 2.79 -6.41
C ALA A 180 -15.71 4.06 -7.26
N LEU A 181 -14.55 4.64 -7.61
CA LEU A 181 -14.48 5.85 -8.43
C LEU A 181 -14.24 5.56 -9.92
N ARG A 182 -13.65 4.41 -10.26
CA ARG A 182 -13.45 4.01 -11.68
C ARG A 182 -14.75 3.96 -12.47
N GLY A 183 -15.83 3.45 -11.86
CA GLY A 183 -17.13 3.32 -12.52
C GLY A 183 -17.86 4.65 -12.81
N VAL A 184 -17.46 5.76 -12.19
CA VAL A 184 -18.09 7.08 -12.38
C VAL A 184 -17.29 8.02 -13.26
N VAL A 185 -16.11 7.60 -13.71
CA VAL A 185 -15.22 8.42 -14.52
C VAL A 185 -15.64 8.38 -16.00
N PRO A 186 -15.57 9.51 -16.74
CA PRO A 186 -15.80 9.52 -18.18
C PRO A 186 -14.94 8.52 -18.95
N ASP A 187 -15.50 7.93 -20.01
CA ASP A 187 -14.83 6.91 -20.82
C ASP A 187 -13.46 7.36 -21.36
N SER A 188 -13.30 8.66 -21.65
CA SER A 188 -12.05 9.27 -22.11
C SER A 188 -10.89 9.14 -21.12
N LEU A 189 -11.18 8.98 -19.82
CA LEU A 189 -10.18 8.90 -18.76
C LEU A 189 -9.98 7.47 -18.24
N ARG A 190 -10.81 6.49 -18.63
CA ARG A 190 -10.72 5.10 -18.14
C ARG A 190 -9.33 4.50 -18.33
N ASN A 191 -8.80 4.58 -19.56
CA ASN A 191 -7.46 4.05 -19.88
C ASN A 191 -6.36 4.65 -19.00
N VAL A 192 -6.49 5.92 -18.61
CA VAL A 192 -5.50 6.59 -17.74
C VAL A 192 -5.65 6.12 -16.30
N ILE A 193 -6.89 5.96 -15.83
CA ILE A 193 -7.18 5.52 -14.47
C ILE A 193 -6.80 4.05 -14.26
N ASP A 194 -6.99 3.19 -15.27
CA ASP A 194 -6.59 1.78 -15.21
C ASP A 194 -5.07 1.61 -15.09
N LEU A 195 -4.30 2.60 -15.53
CA LEU A 195 -2.84 2.63 -15.37
C LEU A 195 -2.39 3.24 -14.03
N THR A 196 -3.31 3.56 -13.11
CA THR A 196 -2.94 4.13 -11.81
C THR A 196 -2.35 3.07 -10.87
N PRO A 197 -1.50 3.50 -9.90
CA PRO A 197 -0.92 2.59 -8.91
C PRO A 197 -1.97 1.78 -8.13
N MET A 198 -3.08 2.43 -7.74
CA MET A 198 -4.13 1.77 -6.95
C MET A 198 -4.99 0.84 -7.81
N ALA A 199 -5.24 1.17 -9.09
CA ALA A 199 -5.95 0.26 -9.99
C ALA A 199 -5.21 -1.08 -10.11
N ALA A 200 -3.89 -1.06 -10.32
CA ALA A 200 -3.08 -2.27 -10.37
C ALA A 200 -3.16 -3.11 -9.07
N VAL A 201 -3.15 -2.47 -7.90
CA VAL A 201 -3.31 -3.16 -6.60
C VAL A 201 -4.71 -3.75 -6.46
N SER A 202 -5.74 -2.98 -6.80
CA SER A 202 -7.15 -3.39 -6.72
C SER A 202 -7.44 -4.56 -7.66
N ASP A 203 -6.95 -4.51 -8.89
CA ASP A 203 -7.17 -5.56 -9.90
C ASP A 203 -6.48 -6.86 -9.48
N LEU A 204 -5.24 -6.81 -8.99
CA LEU A 204 -4.54 -8.00 -8.47
C LEU A 204 -5.21 -8.56 -7.21
N LEU A 205 -5.72 -7.70 -6.35
CA LEU A 205 -6.40 -8.13 -5.13
C LEU A 205 -7.73 -8.82 -5.46
N ASN A 206 -8.53 -8.23 -6.34
CA ASN A 206 -9.78 -8.84 -6.80
C ASN A 206 -9.53 -10.14 -7.56
N LEU A 207 -8.53 -10.15 -8.45
CA LEU A 207 -8.16 -11.34 -9.20
C LEU A 207 -7.65 -12.46 -8.29
N GLY A 208 -6.91 -12.11 -7.24
CA GLY A 208 -6.46 -13.06 -6.22
C GLY A 208 -7.58 -13.56 -5.31
N TRP A 209 -8.54 -12.71 -4.96
CA TRP A 209 -9.60 -13.09 -4.03
C TRP A 209 -10.79 -13.78 -4.72
N PHE A 210 -11.32 -13.15 -5.77
CA PHE A 210 -12.55 -13.58 -6.47
C PHE A 210 -12.28 -14.26 -7.81
N GLY A 211 -11.05 -14.20 -8.32
CA GLY A 211 -10.73 -14.73 -9.65
C GLY A 211 -11.24 -13.86 -10.79
N ASN A 212 -11.62 -12.61 -10.56
CA ASN A 212 -11.99 -11.65 -11.59
C ASN A 212 -11.42 -10.25 -11.25
N THR A 213 -11.30 -9.39 -12.25
CA THR A 213 -10.85 -8.00 -12.07
C THR A 213 -12.03 -7.05 -11.84
N THR A 214 -13.18 -7.36 -12.44
CA THR A 214 -14.42 -6.58 -12.29
C THR A 214 -15.45 -7.37 -11.48
N PRO A 215 -16.07 -6.77 -10.44
CA PRO A 215 -17.17 -7.39 -9.73
C PRO A 215 -18.31 -7.77 -10.68
N GLY A 216 -18.70 -9.04 -10.68
CA GLY A 216 -19.79 -9.57 -11.51
C GLY A 216 -19.35 -10.29 -12.79
N ASP A 217 -18.06 -10.19 -13.16
CA ASP A 217 -17.50 -10.98 -14.27
C ASP A 217 -17.30 -12.45 -13.87
N ALA A 218 -17.23 -13.31 -14.89
CA ALA A 218 -16.94 -14.73 -14.70
C ALA A 218 -15.61 -14.93 -13.98
N SER A 219 -15.60 -15.75 -12.94
CA SER A 219 -14.41 -16.05 -12.16
C SER A 219 -13.50 -17.06 -12.88
N PHE A 220 -12.23 -16.72 -12.98
CA PHE A 220 -11.17 -17.62 -13.42
C PHE A 220 -10.72 -18.53 -12.27
N GLY A 221 -10.39 -19.79 -12.59
CA GLY A 221 -9.72 -20.69 -11.64
C GLY A 221 -8.27 -20.27 -11.37
N PHE A 222 -7.64 -20.87 -10.35
CA PHE A 222 -6.28 -20.55 -9.90
C PHE A 222 -5.26 -20.36 -11.05
N ALA A 223 -5.19 -21.29 -12.00
CA ALA A 223 -4.25 -21.19 -13.12
C ALA A 223 -4.58 -20.06 -14.10
N GLY A 224 -5.87 -19.79 -14.34
CA GLY A 224 -6.33 -18.73 -15.25
C GLY A 224 -5.99 -17.34 -14.75
N THR A 225 -5.96 -17.15 -13.42
CA THR A 225 -5.64 -15.85 -12.81
C THR A 225 -4.23 -15.35 -13.16
N PHE A 226 -3.27 -16.21 -13.47
CA PHE A 226 -1.91 -15.75 -13.83
C PHE A 226 -1.85 -15.05 -15.19
N GLY A 227 -2.71 -15.45 -16.15
CA GLY A 227 -2.79 -14.79 -17.46
C GLY A 227 -3.30 -13.35 -17.32
N GLU A 228 -4.41 -13.20 -16.61
CA GLU A 228 -5.03 -11.89 -16.36
C GLU A 228 -4.19 -10.99 -15.44
N ALA A 229 -3.34 -11.58 -14.59
CA ALA A 229 -2.44 -10.82 -13.72
C ALA A 229 -1.32 -10.11 -14.50
N ALA A 230 -1.04 -10.48 -15.75
CA ALA A 230 0.11 -9.97 -16.49
C ALA A 230 0.09 -8.43 -16.65
N MET A 231 -1.06 -7.86 -17.01
CA MET A 231 -1.19 -6.41 -17.21
C MET A 231 -1.10 -5.64 -15.90
N PRO A 232 -1.88 -5.95 -14.84
CA PRO A 232 -1.73 -5.30 -13.54
C PRO A 232 -0.32 -5.42 -12.94
N LEU A 233 0.34 -6.58 -13.11
CA LEU A 233 1.73 -6.76 -12.69
C LEU A 233 2.69 -5.86 -13.47
N ALA A 234 2.51 -5.76 -14.80
CA ALA A 234 3.32 -4.88 -15.62
C ALA A 234 3.17 -3.40 -15.21
N VAL A 235 1.93 -2.95 -14.94
CA VAL A 235 1.67 -1.58 -14.45
C VAL A 235 2.32 -1.36 -13.08
N MET A 236 2.15 -2.29 -12.13
CA MET A 236 2.77 -2.21 -10.82
C MET A 236 4.30 -2.13 -10.91
N LEU A 237 4.92 -3.00 -11.70
CA LEU A 237 6.37 -3.02 -11.90
C LEU A 237 6.86 -1.76 -12.61
N ALA A 238 6.14 -1.26 -13.62
CA ALA A 238 6.48 -0.02 -14.32
C ALA A 238 6.52 1.16 -13.36
N TRP A 239 5.54 1.28 -12.47
CA TRP A 239 5.53 2.32 -11.46
C TRP A 239 6.63 2.14 -10.41
N ILE A 240 6.89 0.93 -9.92
CA ILE A 240 7.99 0.67 -8.97
C ILE A 240 9.33 1.08 -9.60
N VAL A 241 9.63 0.56 -10.79
CA VAL A 241 10.90 0.81 -11.48
C VAL A 241 11.03 2.28 -11.85
N GLY A 242 10.01 2.88 -12.47
CA GLY A 242 10.01 4.30 -12.81
C GLY A 242 10.22 5.17 -11.57
N SER A 243 9.58 4.80 -10.46
CA SER A 243 9.72 5.53 -9.21
C SER A 243 11.13 5.48 -8.63
N LEU A 244 11.71 4.30 -8.60
CA LEU A 244 13.07 4.10 -8.11
C LEU A 244 14.12 4.77 -9.00
N LEU A 245 13.93 4.78 -10.33
CA LEU A 245 14.84 5.45 -11.26
C LEU A 245 14.81 6.98 -11.09
N ILE A 246 13.63 7.57 -10.95
CA ILE A 246 13.49 9.01 -10.68
C ILE A 246 14.07 9.34 -9.30
N ALA A 247 13.76 8.53 -8.28
CA ALA A 247 14.31 8.72 -6.94
C ALA A 247 15.84 8.66 -6.93
N ARG A 248 16.47 7.69 -7.63
CA ARG A 248 17.94 7.58 -7.70
C ARG A 248 18.62 8.83 -8.26
N THR A 249 17.97 9.53 -9.18
CA THR A 249 18.53 10.73 -9.84
C THR A 249 18.20 12.02 -9.10
N HIS A 250 17.07 12.09 -8.39
CA HIS A 250 16.57 13.33 -7.78
C HIS A 250 16.67 13.36 -6.25
N PHE A 251 16.92 12.22 -5.59
CA PHE A 251 17.00 12.15 -4.14
C PHE A 251 18.26 12.85 -3.64
N ARG A 252 18.05 13.93 -2.87
CA ARG A 252 19.12 14.68 -2.21
C ARG A 252 19.14 14.32 -0.73
N TRP A 253 20.33 14.02 -0.23
CA TRP A 253 20.59 13.69 1.18
C TRP A 253 20.63 14.91 2.09
N GLU A 254 20.76 16.10 1.52
CA GLU A 254 20.84 17.37 2.26
C GLU A 254 19.45 17.97 2.52
N PRO A 255 19.26 18.67 3.65
CA PRO A 255 18.04 19.43 3.90
C PRO A 255 17.79 20.46 2.80
N ARG A 256 16.52 20.71 2.49
CA ARG A 256 16.15 21.79 1.55
C ARG A 256 15.95 23.08 2.36
N SER A 257 16.86 24.03 2.19
CA SER A 257 16.79 25.41 2.72
C SER A 257 15.70 26.23 2.04
#